data_AF-A0A848N3D3-F1
#
_entry.id   AF-A0A848N3D3-F1
#
_cell.length_a   1.000
_cell.length_b   1.000
_cell.length_c   1.000
_cell.angle_alpha   90.00
_cell.angle_beta   90.00
_cell.angle_gamma   90.00
#
_symmetry.space_group_name_H-M   'P 1'
#
loop_
_entity.id
_entity.type
_entity.pdbx_description
1 polymer ?
#
loop_
_entity_poly.entity_id
_entity_poly.type
_entity_poly.pdbx_seq_one_letter_code
_entity_poly.pdbx_strand_id
1 'polypeptide(L)'
;MKTFIIWDYKIQSWLVSLFFIALLLDLLLFQKGICVVFYFLLALNHLISSNIKFFSKSYSKSVLFKVYYFTSMTFILSFASLLLIKNSKFSNEFLSEFWSIILSFGLLGTPFLAIIYYLICDKDYMKLKHN
;
A
#
# COMPACT_ATOMS: atom_id res chain seq x y z
N MET A 1 1.92 -20.84 5.60
CA MET A 1 2.43 -19.71 4.78
C MET A 1 2.29 -19.91 3.27
N LYS A 2 2.58 -21.10 2.71
CA LYS A 2 2.46 -21.35 1.26
C LYS A 2 1.11 -20.94 0.67
N THR A 3 0.01 -21.45 1.25
CA THR A 3 -1.37 -21.12 0.82
C THR A 3 -1.64 -19.62 0.86
N PHE A 4 -1.19 -18.94 1.92
CA PHE A 4 -1.34 -17.49 2.05
C PHE A 4 -0.61 -16.72 0.94
N ILE A 5 0.65 -17.07 0.63
CA ILE A 5 1.43 -16.43 -0.45
C ILE A 5 0.72 -16.56 -1.80
N ILE A 6 0.14 -17.73 -2.09
CA ILE A 6 -0.62 -17.95 -3.32
C ILE A 6 -1.85 -17.04 -3.38
N TRP A 7 -2.61 -16.97 -2.29
CA TRP A 7 -3.80 -16.12 -2.22
C TRP A 7 -3.46 -14.64 -2.31
N ASP A 8 -2.43 -14.20 -1.59
CA ASP A 8 -1.94 -12.84 -1.58
C ASP A 8 -1.53 -12.37 -2.98
N TYR A 9 -0.74 -13.18 -3.70
CA TYR A 9 -0.38 -12.89 -5.10
C TYR A 9 -1.60 -12.78 -6.01
N LYS A 10 -2.57 -13.70 -5.88
CA LYS A 10 -3.80 -13.66 -6.68
C LYS A 10 -4.60 -12.40 -6.39
N ILE A 11 -4.97 -12.15 -5.14
CA ILE A 11 -5.76 -10.98 -4.74
C ILE A 11 -5.08 -9.69 -5.20
N GLN A 12 -3.76 -9.58 -4.98
CA GLN A 12 -2.97 -8.45 -5.41
C GLN A 12 -3.06 -8.24 -6.94
N SER A 13 -2.88 -9.31 -7.72
CA SER A 13 -2.94 -9.23 -9.19
C SER A 13 -4.32 -8.82 -9.70
N TRP A 14 -5.38 -9.35 -9.08
CA TRP A 14 -6.76 -8.98 -9.39
C TRP A 14 -7.03 -7.51 -9.06
N LEU A 15 -6.63 -7.04 -7.87
CA LEU A 15 -6.82 -5.65 -7.46
C LEU A 15 -6.05 -4.67 -8.36
N VAL A 16 -4.81 -4.99 -8.73
CA VAL A 16 -4.02 -4.17 -9.67
C VAL A 16 -4.70 -4.10 -11.04
N SER A 17 -5.17 -5.24 -11.55
CA SER A 17 -5.87 -5.30 -12.85
C SER A 17 -7.17 -4.47 -12.83
N LEU A 18 -7.97 -4.62 -11.77
CA LEU A 18 -9.20 -3.87 -11.58
C LEU A 18 -8.95 -2.37 -11.42
N PHE A 19 -7.87 -1.98 -10.75
CA PHE A 19 -7.45 -0.58 -10.66
C PHE A 19 -7.19 0.02 -12.05
N PHE A 20 -6.43 -0.66 -12.92
CA PHE A 20 -6.15 -0.16 -14.27
C PHE A 20 -7.40 -0.13 -15.15
N ILE A 21 -8.28 -1.13 -15.04
CA ILE A 21 -9.58 -1.12 -15.73
C ILE A 21 -10.41 0.09 -15.27
N ALA A 22 -10.51 0.31 -13.96
CA ALA A 22 -11.25 1.44 -13.39
C ALA A 22 -10.63 2.79 -13.78
N LEU A 23 -9.30 2.89 -13.82
CA LEU A 23 -8.58 4.08 -14.27
C LEU A 23 -8.89 4.40 -15.73
N LEU A 24 -8.87 3.39 -16.60
CA LEU A 24 -9.22 3.55 -18.01
C LEU A 24 -10.68 4.02 -18.16
N LEU A 25 -11.60 3.44 -17.39
CA LEU A 25 -13.01 3.85 -17.40
C LEU A 25 -13.19 5.29 -16.91
N ASP A 26 -12.53 5.68 -15.83
CA ASP A 26 -12.58 7.06 -15.31
C ASP A 26 -12.06 8.07 -16.36
N LEU A 27 -10.98 7.74 -17.07
CA LEU A 27 -10.42 8.57 -18.15
C LEU A 27 -11.34 8.67 -19.38
N LEU A 28 -11.97 7.57 -19.78
CA LEU A 28 -12.80 7.53 -21.00
C LEU A 28 -14.23 8.08 -20.78
N LEU A 29 -14.79 7.88 -19.59
CA LEU A 29 -16.20 8.20 -19.30
C LEU A 29 -16.37 9.45 -18.42
N PHE A 30 -15.29 10.19 -18.14
CA PHE A 30 -15.29 11.33 -17.21
C PHE A 30 -15.96 11.00 -15.87
N GLN A 31 -15.74 9.78 -15.36
CA GLN A 31 -16.36 9.32 -14.12
C GLN A 31 -15.58 9.74 -12.87
N LYS A 32 -16.32 9.85 -11.76
CA LYS A 32 -15.99 10.58 -10.52
C LYS A 32 -14.96 9.89 -9.61
N GLY A 33 -13.98 9.17 -10.15
CA GLY A 33 -12.89 8.56 -9.37
C GLY A 33 -13.18 7.16 -8.83
N ILE A 34 -13.76 6.27 -9.64
CA ILE A 34 -13.93 4.85 -9.28
C ILE A 34 -12.58 4.18 -9.02
N CYS A 35 -11.53 4.58 -9.75
CA CYS A 35 -10.16 4.10 -9.53
C CYS A 35 -9.67 4.35 -8.10
N VAL A 36 -10.17 5.38 -7.40
CA VAL A 36 -9.84 5.68 -6.01
C VAL A 36 -10.30 4.57 -5.07
N VAL A 37 -11.45 3.93 -5.35
CA VAL A 37 -11.95 2.80 -4.55
C VAL A 37 -11.00 1.61 -4.66
N PHE A 38 -10.60 1.23 -5.86
CA PHE A 38 -9.66 0.13 -6.08
C PHE A 38 -8.27 0.43 -5.53
N TYR A 39 -7.85 1.68 -5.62
CA TYR A 39 -6.62 2.16 -4.99
C TYR A 39 -6.65 2.02 -3.47
N PHE A 40 -7.76 2.37 -2.82
CA PHE A 40 -7.94 2.17 -1.39
C PHE A 40 -7.93 0.69 -1.01
N LEU A 41 -8.62 -0.16 -1.78
CA LEU A 41 -8.61 -1.61 -1.58
C LEU A 41 -7.21 -2.22 -1.73
N LEU A 42 -6.42 -1.73 -2.70
CA LEU A 42 -5.00 -2.09 -2.83
C LEU A 42 -4.22 -1.76 -1.57
N ALA A 43 -4.30 -0.52 -1.10
CA ALA A 43 -3.59 -0.08 0.10
C ALA A 43 -3.99 -0.90 1.34
N LEU A 44 -5.29 -1.20 1.50
CA LEU A 44 -5.79 -2.02 2.60
C LEU A 44 -5.28 -3.47 2.52
N ASN A 45 -5.31 -4.07 1.33
CA ASN A 45 -4.76 -5.41 1.10
C ASN A 45 -3.27 -5.45 1.46
N HIS A 46 -2.50 -4.46 1.03
CA HIS A 46 -1.06 -4.37 1.30
C HIS A 46 -0.80 -4.29 2.79
N LEU A 47 -1.55 -3.44 3.50
CA LEU A 47 -1.43 -3.28 4.94
C LEU A 47 -1.68 -4.59 5.68
N ILE A 48 -2.80 -5.26 5.40
CA ILE A 48 -3.17 -6.52 6.05
C ILE A 48 -2.11 -7.58 5.73
N SER A 49 -1.80 -7.75 4.45
CA SER A 49 -0.94 -8.82 3.99
C SER A 49 0.52 -8.63 4.43
N SER A 50 1.03 -7.40 4.40
CA SER A 50 2.39 -7.09 4.88
C SER A 50 2.51 -7.34 6.38
N ASN A 51 1.48 -7.03 7.19
CA ASN A 51 1.51 -7.35 8.61
C ASN A 51 1.50 -8.87 8.87
N ILE A 52 0.66 -9.63 8.16
CA ILE A 52 0.63 -11.10 8.28
C ILE A 52 2.01 -11.68 7.96
N LYS A 53 2.64 -11.25 6.85
CA LYS A 53 4.00 -11.65 6.46
C LYS A 53 5.03 -11.26 7.52
N PHE A 54 4.96 -10.03 8.04
CA PHE A 54 5.94 -9.50 8.99
C PHE A 54 5.90 -10.23 10.33
N PHE A 55 4.71 -10.49 10.89
CA PHE A 55 4.59 -11.18 12.18
C PHE A 55 4.65 -12.70 12.10
N SER A 56 4.55 -13.28 10.89
CA SER A 56 4.71 -14.72 10.71
C SER A 56 6.14 -15.18 11.01
N LYS A 57 6.27 -16.18 11.90
CA LYS A 57 7.53 -16.89 12.18
C LYS A 57 7.98 -17.77 11.02
N SER A 58 7.04 -18.23 10.20
CA SER A 58 7.27 -19.15 9.07
C SER A 58 7.58 -18.45 7.75
N TYR A 59 7.55 -17.12 7.72
CA TYR A 59 7.84 -16.34 6.52
C TYR A 59 9.28 -15.81 6.53
N SER A 60 10.03 -16.15 5.47
CA SER A 60 11.39 -15.67 5.25
C SER A 60 11.37 -14.26 4.67
N LYS A 61 11.77 -13.28 5.49
CA LYS A 61 11.67 -11.86 5.19
C LYS A 61 12.86 -11.40 4.35
N SER A 62 12.64 -11.18 3.06
CA SER A 62 13.65 -10.58 2.18
C SER A 62 14.01 -9.15 2.62
N VAL A 63 15.20 -8.67 2.25
CA VAL A 63 15.64 -7.29 2.52
C VAL A 63 14.65 -6.28 1.91
N LEU A 64 14.26 -6.50 0.66
CA LEU A 64 13.26 -5.68 -0.04
C LEU A 64 11.95 -5.59 0.75
N PHE A 65 11.44 -6.72 1.24
CA PHE A 65 10.22 -6.73 2.05
C PHE A 65 10.37 -5.99 3.38
N LYS A 66 11.53 -6.09 4.05
CA LYS A 66 11.78 -5.34 5.30
C LYS A 66 11.77 -3.84 5.05
N VAL A 67 12.50 -3.38 4.03
CA VAL A 67 12.54 -1.95 3.65
C VAL A 67 11.13 -1.46 3.32
N TYR A 68 10.41 -2.17 2.45
CA TYR A 68 9.02 -1.88 2.12
C TYR A 68 8.14 -1.74 3.37
N TYR A 69 8.22 -2.73 4.28
CA TYR A 69 7.38 -2.77 5.47
C TYR A 69 7.64 -1.58 6.39
N PHE A 70 8.90 -1.29 6.70
CA PHE A 70 9.23 -0.15 7.57
C PHE A 70 8.82 1.17 6.95
N THR A 71 9.10 1.38 5.67
CA THR A 71 8.67 2.59 4.95
C THR A 71 7.15 2.73 4.96
N SER A 72 6.40 1.65 4.68
CA SER A 72 4.94 1.63 4.72
C SER A 72 4.39 1.94 6.12
N MET A 73 4.96 1.35 7.17
CA MET A 73 4.55 1.62 8.56
C MET A 73 4.86 3.06 8.98
N THR A 74 6.00 3.62 8.58
CA THR A 74 6.31 5.03 8.82
C THR A 74 5.23 5.92 8.21
N PHE A 75 4.79 5.66 6.98
CA PHE A 75 3.69 6.43 6.38
C PHE A 75 2.41 6.32 7.18
N ILE A 76 2.00 5.11 7.53
CA ILE A 76 0.74 4.90 8.25
C ILE A 76 0.79 5.57 9.62
N LEU A 77 1.91 5.48 10.33
CA LEU A 77 2.09 6.16 11.61
C LEU A 77 2.07 7.68 11.43
N SER A 78 2.74 8.23 10.42
CA SER A 78 2.68 9.66 10.11
C SER A 78 1.25 10.13 9.80
N PHE A 79 0.49 9.36 9.01
CA PHE A 79 -0.93 9.62 8.74
C PHE A 79 -1.80 9.51 10.00
N ALA A 80 -1.56 8.51 10.85
CA ALA A 80 -2.29 8.35 12.11
C ALA A 80 -1.98 9.50 13.08
N SER A 81 -0.71 9.88 13.21
CA SER A 81 -0.29 11.03 14.01
C SER A 81 -0.95 12.31 13.51
N LEU A 82 -1.04 12.54 12.20
CA LEU A 82 -1.77 13.66 11.61
C LEU A 82 -3.24 13.70 12.04
N LEU A 83 -3.94 12.57 11.96
CA LEU A 83 -5.35 12.47 12.36
C LEU A 83 -5.55 12.80 13.85
N LEU A 84 -4.60 12.41 14.70
CA LEU A 84 -4.64 12.72 16.13
C LEU A 84 -4.31 14.19 16.43
N ILE A 85 -3.37 14.79 15.69
CA ILE A 85 -2.94 16.19 15.85
C ILE A 85 -3.99 17.17 15.31
N LYS A 86 -4.95 16.74 14.48
CA LYS A 86 -6.06 17.60 14.01
C LYS A 86 -6.84 18.28 15.15
N ASN A 87 -6.84 17.72 16.36
CA ASN A 87 -7.51 18.27 17.55
C ASN A 87 -6.54 18.98 18.53
N SER A 88 -5.31 19.27 18.12
CA SER A 88 -4.26 19.80 19.00
C SER A 88 -4.01 21.31 18.80
N LYS A 89 -3.42 21.97 19.80
CA LYS A 89 -3.13 23.41 19.82
C LYS A 89 -1.88 23.82 19.03
N PHE A 90 -1.46 23.06 18.01
CA PHE A 90 -0.34 23.47 17.17
C PHE A 90 -0.75 24.67 16.30
N SER A 91 0.23 25.48 15.88
CA SER A 91 -0.03 26.60 14.98
C SER A 91 -0.58 26.11 13.65
N ASN A 92 -1.52 26.86 13.07
CA ASN A 92 -2.14 26.52 11.79
C ASN A 92 -1.10 26.41 10.65
N GLU A 93 -0.01 27.18 10.70
CA GLU A 93 1.09 27.12 9.74
C GLU A 93 1.86 25.79 9.81
N PHE A 94 2.25 25.37 11.01
CA PHE A 94 2.94 24.09 11.21
C PHE A 94 2.08 22.91 10.74
N LEU A 95 0.79 22.93 11.11
CA LEU A 95 -0.18 21.95 10.62
C LEU A 95 -0.23 21.96 9.10
N SER A 96 -0.44 23.12 8.47
CA SER A 96 -0.58 23.24 7.01
C SER A 96 0.65 22.73 6.25
N GLU A 97 1.86 23.08 6.67
CA GLU A 97 3.10 22.60 6.05
C GLU A 97 3.26 21.09 6.21
N PHE A 98 3.01 20.56 7.41
CA PHE A 98 3.09 19.13 7.69
C PHE A 98 2.05 18.33 6.89
N TRP A 99 0.82 18.83 6.75
CA TRP A 99 -0.22 18.26 5.88
C TRP A 99 0.22 18.23 4.42
N SER A 100 0.76 19.35 3.91
CA SER A 100 1.22 19.47 2.53
C SER A 100 2.34 18.48 2.20
N ILE A 101 3.34 18.36 3.09
CA ILE A 101 4.46 17.43 2.92
C ILE A 101 3.97 15.98 2.90
N ILE A 102 3.14 15.57 3.87
CA ILE A 102 2.67 14.19 3.94
C ILE A 102 1.72 13.87 2.79
N LEU A 103 0.85 14.79 2.39
CA LEU A 103 -0.02 14.58 1.22
C LEU A 103 0.79 14.46 -0.06
N SER A 104 1.79 15.32 -0.28
CA SER A 104 2.66 15.28 -1.47
C SER A 104 3.47 13.99 -1.51
N PHE A 105 4.02 13.57 -0.37
CA PHE A 105 4.79 12.33 -0.26
C PHE A 105 3.89 11.09 -0.35
N GLY A 106 2.68 11.15 0.20
CA GLY A 106 1.68 10.09 0.10
C GLY A 106 1.15 9.92 -1.32
N LEU A 107 0.88 11.01 -2.04
CA LEU A 107 0.40 11.00 -3.42
C LEU A 107 1.42 10.38 -4.38
N LEU A 108 2.71 10.68 -4.19
CA LEU A 108 3.77 10.18 -5.07
C LEU A 108 4.39 8.85 -4.59
N GLY A 109 4.52 8.67 -3.28
CA GLY A 109 5.17 7.50 -2.68
C GLY A 109 4.29 6.26 -2.62
N THR A 110 2.97 6.42 -2.48
CA THR A 110 2.05 5.28 -2.32
C THR A 110 1.90 4.45 -3.61
N PRO A 111 1.84 5.04 -4.82
CA PRO A 111 1.91 4.27 -6.07
C PRO A 111 3.22 3.47 -6.21
N PHE A 112 4.35 4.06 -5.81
CA PHE A 112 5.65 3.38 -5.85
C PHE A 112 5.71 2.21 -4.86
N LEU A 113 5.22 2.40 -3.64
CA LEU A 113 5.08 1.33 -2.65
C LEU A 113 4.17 0.22 -3.15
N ALA A 114 3.07 0.55 -3.82
CA ALA A 114 2.14 -0.43 -4.37
C ALA A 114 2.81 -1.34 -5.42
N ILE A 115 3.64 -0.77 -6.29
CA ILE A 115 4.44 -1.51 -7.28
C ILE A 115 5.46 -2.40 -6.58
N ILE A 116 6.19 -1.86 -5.59
CA ILE A 116 7.16 -2.66 -4.82
C ILE A 116 6.48 -3.84 -4.14
N TYR A 117 5.31 -3.64 -3.56
CA TYR A 117 4.59 -4.72 -2.90
C TYR A 117 4.16 -5.81 -3.89
N TYR A 118 3.65 -5.42 -5.06
CA TYR A 118 3.36 -6.36 -6.14
C TYR A 118 4.58 -7.22 -6.50
N LEU A 119 5.75 -6.60 -6.69
CA LEU A 119 6.99 -7.32 -7.01
C LEU A 119 7.42 -8.28 -5.89
N ILE A 120 7.18 -7.93 -4.62
CA ILE A 120 7.42 -8.83 -3.48
C ILE A 120 6.50 -10.05 -3.58
N CYS A 121 5.19 -9.85 -3.80
CA CYS A 121 4.22 -10.94 -3.91
C CYS A 121 4.53 -11.87 -5.09
N ASP A 122 4.90 -11.31 -6.24
CA ASP A 122 5.31 -12.07 -7.42
C ASP A 122 6.55 -12.92 -7.14
N LYS A 123 7.60 -12.31 -6.55
CA LYS A 123 8.83 -13.02 -6.18
C LYS A 123 8.57 -14.14 -5.16
N ASP A 124 7.71 -13.91 -4.18
CA ASP A 124 7.33 -14.93 -3.20
C ASP A 124 6.59 -16.09 -3.86
N TYR A 125 5.67 -15.78 -4.78
CA TYR A 125 4.91 -16.78 -5.53
C TYR A 125 5.82 -17.63 -6.45
N MET A 126 6.73 -17.00 -7.20
CA MET A 126 7.66 -17.71 -8.07
C MET A 126 8.58 -18.64 -7.28
N LYS A 127 9.07 -18.22 -6.11
CA LYS A 127 9.85 -19.08 -5.21
C LYS A 127 9.09 -20.34 -4.78
N LEU A 128 7.77 -20.29 -4.66
CA LEU A 128 6.96 -21.47 -4.33
C LEU A 128 6.71 -22.37 -5.53
N LYS A 129 6.74 -21.84 -6.76
CA LYS A 129 6.54 -22.63 -7.99
C LYS A 129 7.81 -23.39 -8.40
N HIS A 130 8.98 -22.86 -8.05
CA HIS A 130 10.29 -23.43 -8.38
C HIS A 130 10.89 -24.34 -7.27
N ASN A 131 10.20 -24.52 -6.14
CA ASN A 131 10.58 -25.40 -5.03
C ASN A 131 9.49 -26.44 -4.77
#